data_AF-A0AAW9IJW0-F1
#
_entry.id   AF-A0AAW9IJW0-F1
#
_cell.length_a   1.000
_cell.length_b   1.000
_cell.length_c   1.000
_cell.angle_alpha   90.00
_cell.angle_beta   90.00
_cell.angle_gamma   90.00
#
_symmetry.space_group_name_H-M   'P 1'
#
loop_
_entity.id
_entity.type
_entity.pdbx_description
1 polymer ?
#
loop_
_entity_poly.entity_id
_entity_poly.type
_entity_poly.pdbx_seq_one_letter_code
_entity_poly.pdbx_strand_id
1 'polypeptide(L)'
;MKFQLALLAVKDVEVSKRFYCELFEQTVTFDFGRNVTFSGGFAIQEDFHWLTDIRKESILKKSNNMELYFEVDDFNTFVKKLESYTNIEYVHKTKMHEW
;
A
#
# COMPACT_ATOMS: atom_id res chain seq x y z
N MET A 1 -7.29 9.17 -23.18
CA MET A 1 -6.99 8.16 -22.14
C MET A 1 -6.53 8.91 -20.90
N LYS A 2 -7.01 8.57 -19.69
CA LYS A 2 -6.64 9.24 -18.42
C LYS A 2 -6.35 8.20 -17.34
N PHE A 3 -5.13 8.21 -16.81
CA PHE A 3 -4.77 7.39 -15.64
C PHE A 3 -5.57 7.86 -14.41
N GLN A 4 -6.09 6.92 -13.64
CA GLN A 4 -6.89 7.23 -12.44
C GLN A 4 -6.08 6.99 -11.16
N LEU A 5 -5.57 5.77 -10.97
CA LEU A 5 -4.87 5.37 -9.75
C LEU A 5 -4.09 4.06 -9.96
N ALA A 6 -3.14 3.79 -9.07
CA ALA A 6 -2.48 2.50 -8.95
C ALA A 6 -3.33 1.56 -8.07
N LEU A 7 -3.42 0.28 -8.45
CA LEU A 7 -4.16 -0.73 -7.69
C LEU A 7 -3.20 -1.86 -7.28
N LEU A 8 -3.16 -2.17 -5.99
CA LEU A 8 -2.30 -3.21 -5.42
C LEU A 8 -3.11 -4.48 -5.11
N ALA A 9 -2.60 -5.62 -5.53
CA ALA A 9 -3.12 -6.91 -5.13
C ALA A 9 -2.75 -7.19 -3.66
N VAL A 10 -3.74 -7.43 -2.81
CA VAL A 10 -3.55 -7.76 -1.39
C VAL A 10 -4.19 -9.11 -1.06
N LYS A 11 -3.70 -9.75 0.01
CA LYS A 11 -4.25 -11.04 0.46
C LYS A 11 -5.57 -10.86 1.21
N ASP A 12 -5.66 -9.80 2.00
CA ASP A 12 -6.78 -9.49 2.90
C ASP A 12 -6.94 -7.96 2.93
N VAL A 13 -8.08 -7.48 2.46
CA VAL A 13 -8.35 -6.04 2.36
C VAL A 13 -8.47 -5.39 3.72
N GLU A 14 -9.03 -6.03 4.73
CA GLU A 14 -9.22 -5.42 6.06
C GLU A 14 -7.87 -5.25 6.79
N VAL A 15 -6.99 -6.24 6.66
CA VAL A 15 -5.62 -6.13 7.19
C VAL A 15 -4.86 -5.00 6.50
N SER A 16 -4.92 -4.93 5.17
CA SER A 16 -4.24 -3.88 4.40
C SER A 16 -4.85 -2.49 4.61
N LYS A 17 -6.18 -2.40 4.73
CA LYS A 17 -6.90 -1.16 5.02
C LYS A 17 -6.47 -0.59 6.35
N ARG A 18 -6.43 -1.42 7.40
CA ARG A 18 -5.91 -1.01 8.71
C ARG A 18 -4.46 -0.53 8.63
N PHE A 19 -3.60 -1.23 7.89
CA PHE A 19 -2.21 -0.81 7.70
C PHE A 19 -2.09 0.59 7.09
N TYR A 20 -2.77 0.85 5.96
CA TYR A 20 -2.67 2.16 5.30
C TYR A 20 -3.39 3.27 6.08
N CYS A 21 -4.50 2.97 6.75
CA CYS A 21 -5.21 3.97 7.57
C CYS A 21 -4.45 4.32 8.85
N GLU A 22 -3.94 3.33 9.59
CA GLU A 22 -3.31 3.58 10.89
C GLU A 22 -1.87 4.08 10.74
N LEU A 23 -1.06 3.43 9.89
CA LEU A 23 0.36 3.78 9.76
C LEU A 23 0.57 4.98 8.83
N PHE A 24 -0.02 4.93 7.63
CA PHE A 24 0.13 5.94 6.57
C PHE A 24 -0.95 7.04 6.62
N GLU A 25 -1.85 7.00 7.61
CA GLU A 25 -2.88 8.03 7.85
C GLU A 25 -3.80 8.25 6.64
N GLN A 26 -3.96 7.22 5.81
CA GLN A 26 -4.81 7.28 4.63
C GLN A 26 -6.28 7.20 5.02
N THR A 27 -7.11 8.01 4.37
CA THR A 27 -8.57 7.94 4.54
C THR A 27 -9.19 7.12 3.41
N VAL A 28 -10.14 6.25 3.75
CA VAL A 28 -10.91 5.52 2.75
C VAL A 28 -11.87 6.48 2.03
N THR A 29 -11.77 6.55 0.71
CA THR A 29 -12.66 7.36 -0.13
C THR A 29 -13.80 6.53 -0.71
N PHE A 30 -13.54 5.28 -1.06
CA PHE A 30 -14.53 4.31 -1.51
C PHE A 30 -14.23 2.93 -0.93
N ASP A 31 -15.26 2.24 -0.46
CA ASP A 31 -15.19 0.87 0.04
C ASP A 31 -16.25 0.02 -0.69
N PHE A 32 -15.77 -0.91 -1.53
CA PHE A 32 -16.59 -1.87 -2.27
C PHE A 32 -16.39 -3.30 -1.73
N GLY A 33 -15.97 -3.44 -0.47
CA GLY A 33 -15.63 -4.72 0.15
C GLY A 33 -14.26 -5.22 -0.30
N ARG A 34 -14.19 -5.95 -1.43
CA ARG A 34 -12.91 -6.51 -1.93
C ARG A 34 -12.02 -5.47 -2.61
N ASN A 35 -12.53 -4.28 -2.85
CA ASN A 35 -11.81 -3.16 -3.44
C ASN A 35 -11.98 -1.92 -2.56
N VAL A 36 -10.87 -1.31 -2.16
CA VAL A 36 -10.89 -0.11 -1.31
C VAL A 36 -9.96 0.93 -1.91
N THR A 37 -10.44 2.16 -2.04
CA THR A 37 -9.70 3.32 -2.55
C THR A 37 -9.36 4.28 -1.42
N PHE A 38 -8.16 4.86 -1.47
CA PHE A 38 -7.64 5.77 -0.46
C PHE A 38 -7.47 7.20 -0.99
N SER A 39 -7.44 8.16 -0.06
CA SER A 39 -7.24 9.59 -0.34
C SER A 39 -5.90 9.88 -1.03
N GLY A 40 -4.87 9.06 -0.82
CA GLY A 40 -3.56 9.16 -1.47
C GLY A 40 -3.52 8.72 -2.94
N GLY A 41 -4.66 8.45 -3.58
CA GLY A 41 -4.71 8.17 -5.03
C GLY A 41 -4.28 6.75 -5.42
N PHE A 42 -4.50 5.77 -4.55
CA PHE A 42 -4.28 4.35 -4.82
C PHE A 42 -5.44 3.51 -4.27
N ALA A 43 -5.53 2.26 -4.73
CA ALA A 43 -6.52 1.29 -4.28
C ALA A 43 -5.87 -0.06 -3.94
N ILE A 44 -6.54 -0.85 -3.11
CA ILE A 44 -6.17 -2.25 -2.83
C ILE A 44 -7.29 -3.19 -3.28
N GLN A 45 -6.90 -4.39 -3.72
CA GLN A 45 -7.81 -5.41 -4.23
C GLN A 45 -7.49 -6.80 -3.66
N GLU A 46 -8.44 -7.42 -2.97
CA GLU A 46 -8.42 -8.84 -2.65
C GLU A 46 -8.86 -9.67 -3.88
N ASP A 47 -8.41 -10.93 -4.00
CA ASP A 47 -8.75 -11.79 -5.14
C ASP A 47 -8.40 -11.15 -6.50
N PHE A 48 -7.24 -10.51 -6.60
CA PHE A 48 -6.82 -9.82 -7.83
C PHE A 48 -6.83 -10.70 -9.09
N HIS A 49 -6.49 -11.99 -8.95
CA HIS A 49 -6.58 -12.96 -10.04
C HIS A 49 -8.00 -13.10 -10.62
N TRP A 50 -9.04 -13.04 -9.78
CA TRP A 50 -10.45 -13.03 -10.20
C TRP A 50 -10.81 -11.73 -10.91
N LEU A 51 -10.36 -10.58 -10.39
CA LEU A 51 -10.61 -9.27 -11.03
C LEU A 51 -10.01 -9.20 -12.43
N THR A 52 -8.82 -9.79 -12.62
CA THR A 52 -8.02 -9.65 -13.85
C THR A 52 -8.09 -10.85 -14.79
N ASP A 53 -8.83 -11.89 -14.42
CA ASP A 53 -8.96 -13.15 -15.18
C ASP A 53 -7.59 -13.80 -15.51
N ILE A 54 -6.69 -13.82 -14.53
CA ILE A 54 -5.38 -14.50 -14.63
C ILE A 54 -5.28 -15.67 -13.66
N ARG A 55 -4.32 -16.55 -13.91
CA ARG A 55 -4.06 -17.70 -13.03
C ARG A 55 -3.59 -17.21 -11.65
N LYS A 56 -4.17 -17.77 -10.58
CA LYS A 56 -3.83 -17.39 -9.21
C LYS A 56 -2.34 -17.61 -8.90
N GLU A 57 -1.75 -18.63 -9.51
CA GLU A 57 -0.35 -19.03 -9.32
C GLU A 57 0.64 -18.05 -9.97
N SER A 58 0.20 -17.21 -10.92
CA SER A 58 1.06 -16.18 -11.50
C SER A 58 1.16 -14.91 -10.65
N ILE A 59 0.40 -14.81 -9.55
CA ILE A 59 0.50 -13.68 -8.62
C ILE A 59 1.74 -13.84 -7.76
N LEU A 60 2.76 -13.03 -8.07
CA LEU A 60 4.00 -12.98 -7.30
C LEU A 60 3.82 -12.14 -6.02
N LYS A 61 4.62 -12.48 -5.00
CA LYS A 61 4.72 -11.71 -3.75
C LYS A 61 6.17 -11.30 -3.56
N LYS A 62 6.41 -10.13 -2.96
CA LYS A 62 7.75 -9.59 -2.70
C LYS A 62 8.63 -9.52 -3.98
N SER A 63 8.04 -9.12 -5.11
CA SER A 63 8.71 -9.03 -6.41
C SER A 63 9.63 -7.82 -6.57
N ASN A 64 9.53 -6.82 -5.69
CA ASN A 64 10.35 -5.59 -5.71
C ASN A 64 10.33 -4.85 -7.06
N ASN A 65 9.19 -4.88 -7.77
CA ASN A 65 9.04 -4.34 -9.13
C ASN A 65 8.21 -3.05 -9.21
N MET A 66 7.74 -2.54 -8.07
CA MET A 66 6.94 -1.32 -7.94
C MET A 66 7.00 -0.83 -6.49
N GLU A 67 6.91 0.48 -6.30
CA GLU A 67 6.74 1.12 -4.99
C GLU A 67 5.61 2.15 -5.04
N LEU A 68 4.99 2.41 -3.88
CA LEU A 68 4.16 3.60 -3.68
C LEU A 68 5.01 4.65 -2.98
N TYR A 69 5.07 5.84 -3.56
CA TYR A 69 5.80 6.97 -3.00
C TYR A 69 4.86 7.87 -2.20
N PHE A 70 5.27 8.24 -0.99
CA PHE A 70 4.54 9.13 -0.09
C PHE A 70 5.49 10.20 0.44
N GLU A 71 4.95 11.40 0.65
CA GLU A 71 5.60 12.50 1.35
C GLU A 71 4.88 12.77 2.66
N VAL A 72 5.62 13.26 3.65
CA VAL A 72 5.09 13.69 4.95
C VAL A 72 5.85 14.94 5.40
N ASP A 73 5.13 15.89 5.99
CA ASP A 73 5.71 17.16 6.42
C ASP A 73 6.78 16.97 7.51
N ASP A 74 6.50 16.13 8.50
CA ASP A 74 7.45 15.78 9.57
C ASP A 74 7.89 14.32 9.47
N PHE A 75 8.97 14.13 8.72
CA PHE A 75 9.59 12.83 8.54
C PHE A 75 10.09 12.19 9.85
N ASN A 76 10.61 12.99 10.79
CA ASN A 76 11.15 12.46 12.05
C ASN A 76 10.03 11.88 12.93
N THR A 77 8.89 12.56 12.97
CA THR A 77 7.71 12.06 13.69
C THR A 77 7.16 10.79 13.05
N PHE A 78 7.10 10.71 11.72
CA PHE A 78 6.71 9.49 11.02
C PHE A 78 7.66 8.31 11.32
N VAL A 79 8.98 8.53 11.30
CA VAL A 79 9.95 7.47 11.63
C VAL A 79 9.75 6.94 13.05
N LYS A 80 9.55 7.80 14.05
CA LYS A 80 9.27 7.35 15.42
C LYS A 80 7.97 6.55 15.52
N LYS A 81 6.93 6.97 14.78
CA LYS A 81 5.68 6.22 14.68
C LYS A 81 5.94 4.84 14.07
N LEU A 82 6.66 4.77 12.96
CA LEU A 82 6.99 3.53 12.27
C LEU A 82 7.79 2.56 13.18
N GLU A 83 8.75 3.07 13.96
CA GLU A 83 9.54 2.29 14.92
C GLU A 83 8.72 1.69 16.07
N SER A 84 7.53 2.24 16.36
CA SER A 84 6.64 1.69 17.39
C SER A 84 5.91 0.40 16.96
N TYR A 85 5.88 0.09 15.66
CA TYR A 85 5.24 -1.11 15.14
C TYR A 85 6.23 -2.29 15.10
N THR A 86 5.89 -3.39 15.76
CA THR A 86 6.76 -4.58 15.86
C THR A 86 6.71 -5.50 14.64
N ASN A 87 5.69 -5.35 13.78
CA ASN A 87 5.42 -6.26 12.66
C ASN A 87 5.65 -5.60 11.28
N ILE A 88 6.63 -4.70 11.19
CA ILE A 88 7.03 -4.05 9.94
C ILE A 88 8.27 -4.73 9.35
N GLU A 89 8.17 -5.10 8.07
CA GLU A 89 9.30 -5.61 7.30
C GLU A 89 9.89 -4.46 6.47
N TYR A 90 11.11 -4.04 6.82
CA TYR A 90 11.83 -2.98 6.11
C TYR A 90 12.54 -3.56 4.88
N VAL A 91 12.38 -2.91 3.73
CA VAL A 91 13.22 -3.20 2.54
C VAL A 91 14.66 -2.75 2.82
N HIS A 92 14.82 -1.57 3.41
CA HIS A 92 16.08 -1.03 3.92
C HIS A 92 15.81 -0.03 5.05
N LYS A 93 16.85 0.35 5.79
CA LYS A 93 16.78 1.45 6.77
C LYS A 93 16.68 2.81 6.06
N THR A 94 16.32 3.84 6.81
CA THR A 94 16.32 5.23 6.33
C THR A 94 17.65 5.57 5.65
N LYS A 95 17.55 6.18 4.46
CA LYS A 95 18.69 6.60 3.64
C LYS A 95 18.42 8.00 3.10
N MET A 96 19.48 8.78 2.94
CA MET A 96 19.41 10.01 2.16
C MET A 96 19.68 9.66 0.70
N HIS A 97 18.93 10.31 -0.18
CA HIS A 97 19.21 10.27 -1.60
C HIS A 97 20.01 11.51 -2.01
N GLU A 98 20.77 11.43 -3.10
CA GLU A 98 21.66 12.50 -3.57
C GLU A 98 20.95 13.56 -4.42
N TRP A 99 19.66 13.38 -4.69
CA TRP A 99 18.83 14.30 -5.45
C TRP A 99 18.11 15.29 -4.53
#